data_AF-W0SLA1-F1
#
_entry.id   AF-W0SLA1-F1
#
_cell.length_a   1.000
_cell.length_b   1.000
_cell.length_c   1.000
_cell.angle_alpha   90.00
_cell.angle_beta   90.00
_cell.angle_gamma   90.00
#
_symmetry.space_group_name_H-M   'P 1'
#
loop_
_entity.id
_entity.type
_entity.pdbx_description
1 polymer ?
#
loop_
_entity_poly.entity_id
_entity_poly.type
_entity_poly.pdbx_seq_one_letter_code
_entity_poly.pdbx_strand_id
1 'polypeptide(L)'
;MSKLSYYFDMARKIRPFKAAPKVLNYLKYRTSPRLAQTSVTKYSPQIAGLLLTKRCNMSCSFCNVATFMHDKSTAWRTLEGDLEKVKKIFATPLFSNALLVDILGGEPLLVKELPAIVAFLSQRGHLTNITTNGILLADRVQELKDAGISRINISVYEDNRKVLERDLERINRVFPVHTNMVIFRKEIVHSPENVIETVRFLKQSGCIDLRFWIYRPIGEHIEEDEILYEDDPLLLAFRNSVEKAVPGFCFWPVPPVKGEGVKKRCPQLWQRISCDMQGNVGICCGTDLFLPAPGGNLFEGDPDAVHNHPTLVKMRKQLLDPLAEPPEMCKSCNLLGDPGW
;
A
#
# COMPACT_ATOMS: atom_id res chain seq x y z
N MET A 1 -1.92 18.39 -6.67
CA MET A 1 -1.08 17.87 -7.78
C MET A 1 -1.93 17.07 -8.76
N SER A 2 -1.79 17.25 -10.08
CA SER A 2 -2.54 16.44 -11.08
C SER A 2 -1.99 15.00 -11.15
N LYS A 3 -2.79 14.00 -11.55
CA LYS A 3 -2.29 12.62 -11.82
C LYS A 3 -1.04 12.62 -12.71
N LEU A 4 -0.94 13.58 -13.64
CA LEU A 4 0.22 13.75 -14.53
C LEU A 4 1.51 14.06 -13.76
N SER A 5 1.47 14.95 -12.76
CA SER A 5 2.66 15.31 -11.98
C SER A 5 3.24 14.13 -11.20
N TYR A 6 2.38 13.25 -10.68
CA TYR A 6 2.78 11.99 -10.05
C TYR A 6 3.51 11.06 -11.03
N TYR A 7 2.92 10.83 -12.22
CA TYR A 7 3.56 9.99 -13.24
C TYR A 7 4.88 10.58 -13.74
N PHE A 8 4.98 11.91 -13.82
CA PHE A 8 6.21 12.58 -14.25
C PHE A 8 7.34 12.43 -13.22
N ASP A 9 7.05 12.58 -11.92
CA ASP A 9 8.04 12.32 -10.86
C ASP A 9 8.50 10.87 -10.87
N MET A 10 7.56 9.92 -10.99
CA MET A 10 7.91 8.50 -11.12
C MET A 10 8.78 8.24 -12.35
N ALA A 11 8.44 8.82 -13.51
CA ALA A 11 9.18 8.62 -14.75
C ALA A 11 10.63 9.12 -14.66
N ARG A 12 10.89 10.23 -13.97
CA ARG A 12 12.26 10.76 -13.77
C ARG A 12 13.14 9.84 -12.94
N LYS A 13 12.55 8.99 -12.11
CA LYS A 13 13.25 8.02 -11.25
C LYS A 13 13.51 6.68 -11.96
N ILE A 14 12.96 6.47 -13.16
CA ILE A 14 13.16 5.26 -13.95
C ILE A 14 14.56 5.26 -14.59
N ARG A 15 15.38 4.25 -14.27
CA ARG A 15 16.67 4.00 -14.94
C ARG A 15 16.43 3.19 -16.23
N PRO A 16 16.56 3.78 -17.43
CA PRO A 16 15.88 3.30 -18.65
C PRO A 16 16.26 1.88 -19.07
N PHE A 17 17.56 1.53 -19.09
CA PHE A 17 17.98 0.17 -19.51
C PHE A 17 17.55 -0.92 -18.53
N LYS A 18 17.55 -0.63 -17.22
CA LYS A 18 17.24 -1.64 -16.18
C LYS A 18 15.73 -1.79 -15.95
N ALA A 19 14.97 -0.74 -16.24
CA ALA A 19 13.52 -0.73 -16.11
C ALA A 19 12.78 -1.27 -17.34
N ALA A 20 13.45 -1.41 -18.50
CA ALA A 20 12.81 -1.80 -19.76
C ALA A 20 11.92 -3.07 -19.65
N PRO A 21 12.34 -4.18 -19.01
CA PRO A 21 11.46 -5.34 -18.84
C PRO A 21 10.19 -5.04 -18.03
N LYS A 22 10.28 -4.15 -17.04
CA LYS A 22 9.18 -3.76 -16.15
C LYS A 22 8.22 -2.79 -16.86
N VAL A 23 8.75 -1.86 -17.64
CA VAL A 23 7.94 -0.96 -18.50
C VAL A 23 7.21 -1.78 -19.56
N LEU A 24 7.87 -2.74 -20.21
CA LEU A 24 7.22 -3.64 -21.15
C LEU A 24 6.13 -4.47 -20.48
N ASN A 25 6.39 -5.01 -19.28
CA ASN A 25 5.40 -5.72 -18.48
C ASN A 25 4.19 -4.83 -18.15
N TYR A 26 4.42 -3.57 -17.78
CA TYR A 26 3.38 -2.59 -17.53
C TYR A 26 2.53 -2.31 -18.77
N LEU A 27 3.16 -2.12 -19.93
CA LEU A 27 2.44 -1.93 -21.19
C LEU A 27 1.60 -3.17 -21.55
N LYS A 28 2.17 -4.38 -21.42
CA LYS A 28 1.44 -5.64 -21.61
C LYS A 28 0.25 -5.75 -20.65
N TYR A 29 0.43 -5.39 -19.38
CA TYR A 29 -0.66 -5.35 -18.40
C TYR A 29 -1.75 -4.35 -18.82
N ARG A 30 -1.40 -3.15 -19.27
CA ARG A 30 -2.35 -2.10 -19.67
C ARG A 30 -3.18 -2.47 -20.90
N THR A 31 -2.58 -3.17 -21.87
CA THR A 31 -3.25 -3.54 -23.13
C THR A 31 -3.93 -4.90 -23.09
N SER A 32 -3.60 -5.75 -22.11
CA SER A 32 -4.18 -7.09 -21.99
C SER A 32 -5.60 -7.06 -21.41
N PRO A 33 -6.52 -7.89 -21.93
CA PRO A 33 -7.84 -8.07 -21.33
C PRO A 33 -7.71 -8.70 -19.93
N ARG A 34 -8.65 -8.36 -19.06
CA ARG A 34 -8.76 -8.93 -17.72
C ARG A 34 -9.55 -10.22 -17.79
N LEU A 35 -8.90 -11.30 -17.39
CA LEU A 35 -9.44 -12.65 -17.41
C LEU A 35 -9.37 -13.22 -16.01
N ALA A 36 -10.28 -14.13 -15.68
CA ALA A 36 -10.26 -14.82 -14.39
C ALA A 36 -8.96 -15.61 -14.18
N GLN A 37 -8.43 -16.18 -15.26
CA GLN A 37 -7.11 -16.83 -15.31
C GLN A 37 -6.21 -16.10 -16.31
N THR A 38 -4.95 -15.89 -15.95
CA THR A 38 -3.96 -15.23 -16.81
C THR A 38 -2.59 -15.86 -16.59
N SER A 39 -1.76 -15.91 -17.63
CA SER A 39 -0.38 -16.40 -17.49
C SER A 39 0.59 -15.27 -17.14
N VAL A 40 1.54 -15.54 -16.25
CA VAL A 40 2.66 -14.65 -15.90
C VAL A 40 3.54 -14.33 -17.10
N THR A 41 3.53 -15.18 -18.14
CA THR A 41 4.24 -14.93 -19.40
C THR A 41 3.57 -13.85 -20.25
N LYS A 42 2.24 -13.70 -20.13
CA LYS A 42 1.46 -12.65 -20.79
C LYS A 42 1.72 -11.31 -20.12
N TYR A 43 1.56 -11.25 -18.79
CA TYR A 43 2.04 -10.18 -17.93
C TYR A 43 2.09 -10.69 -16.49
N SER A 44 3.01 -10.18 -15.69
CA SER A 44 3.05 -10.42 -14.25
C SER A 44 2.41 -9.25 -13.49
N PRO A 45 2.20 -9.37 -12.17
CA PRO A 45 1.83 -8.22 -11.34
C PRO A 45 2.78 -7.03 -11.51
N GLN A 46 2.23 -5.82 -11.48
CA GLN A 46 2.93 -4.54 -11.62
C GLN A 46 3.38 -3.95 -10.28
N ILE A 47 2.71 -4.32 -9.20
CA ILE A 47 3.00 -3.88 -7.85
C ILE A 47 3.32 -5.10 -6.98
N ALA A 48 4.51 -5.13 -6.42
CA ALA A 48 4.93 -6.16 -5.47
C ALA A 48 4.88 -5.60 -4.05
N GLY A 49 4.10 -6.21 -3.16
CA GLY A 49 4.09 -5.91 -1.73
C GLY A 49 5.03 -6.86 -0.97
N LEU A 50 5.91 -6.33 -0.14
CA LEU A 50 6.77 -7.11 0.74
C LEU A 50 6.41 -6.83 2.19
N LEU A 51 5.94 -7.83 2.91
CA LEU A 51 5.73 -7.75 4.36
C LEU A 51 7.04 -8.14 5.05
N LEU A 52 7.95 -7.18 5.25
CA LEU A 52 9.32 -7.47 5.71
C LEU A 52 9.38 -7.93 7.18
N THR A 53 8.50 -7.43 8.03
CA THR A 53 8.50 -7.77 9.44
C THR A 53 7.08 -7.67 9.98
N LYS A 54 6.81 -8.43 11.04
CA LYS A 54 5.56 -8.31 11.81
C LYS A 54 5.73 -7.44 13.06
N ARG A 55 6.95 -6.96 13.33
CA ARG A 55 7.23 -6.06 14.46
C ARG A 55 6.76 -4.64 14.12
N CYS A 56 6.18 -3.97 15.10
CA CYS A 56 5.90 -2.53 15.05
C CYS A 56 6.16 -1.93 16.43
N ASN A 57 6.56 -0.65 16.44
CA ASN A 57 6.71 0.15 17.65
C ASN A 57 5.47 1.03 17.92
N MET A 58 4.34 0.73 17.28
CA MET A 58 3.02 1.32 17.50
C MET A 58 1.95 0.22 17.57
N SER A 59 0.80 0.52 18.17
CA SER A 59 -0.32 -0.40 18.39
C SER A 59 -1.65 0.23 17.99
N CYS A 60 -1.79 0.60 16.72
CA CYS A 60 -2.98 1.29 16.23
C CYS A 60 -4.22 0.39 16.31
N SER A 61 -5.36 0.94 16.78
CA SER A 61 -6.62 0.18 16.92
C SER A 61 -7.18 -0.36 15.61
N PHE A 62 -6.92 0.33 14.49
CA PHE A 62 -7.39 -0.02 13.14
C PHE A 62 -6.37 -0.85 12.35
N CYS A 63 -5.29 -1.31 12.98
CA CYS A 63 -4.23 -2.03 12.30
C CYS A 63 -4.74 -3.39 11.83
N ASN A 64 -4.77 -3.59 10.51
CA ASN A 64 -5.22 -4.84 9.88
C ASN A 64 -4.16 -5.95 9.89
N VAL A 65 -2.98 -5.71 10.48
CA VAL A 65 -1.89 -6.69 10.66
C VAL A 65 -1.52 -6.89 12.14
N ALA A 66 -2.34 -6.34 13.06
CA ALA A 66 -2.12 -6.33 14.52
C ALA A 66 -2.02 -7.73 15.14
N THR A 67 -2.72 -8.70 14.55
CA THR A 67 -2.91 -10.10 14.98
C THR A 67 -1.61 -10.86 15.24
N PHE A 68 -0.45 -10.31 14.86
CA PHE A 68 0.87 -10.93 15.06
C PHE A 68 1.89 -10.06 15.80
N MET A 69 1.52 -8.86 16.26
CA MET A 69 2.48 -7.82 16.70
C MET A 69 2.95 -7.97 18.16
N HIS A 70 2.42 -8.94 18.91
CA HIS A 70 2.69 -9.12 20.34
C HIS A 70 3.43 -10.42 20.69
N ASP A 71 4.06 -11.09 19.72
CA ASP A 71 4.93 -12.23 20.03
C ASP A 71 6.28 -11.73 20.61
N LYS A 72 6.44 -11.89 21.93
CA LYS A 72 7.69 -11.59 22.66
C LYS A 72 8.75 -12.68 22.49
N SER A 73 8.46 -13.76 21.78
CA SER A 73 9.43 -14.82 21.49
C SER A 73 10.53 -14.33 20.54
N THR A 74 11.57 -15.13 20.33
CA THR A 74 12.58 -14.85 19.30
C THR A 74 12.19 -15.38 17.92
N ALA A 75 11.01 -15.97 17.77
CA ALA A 75 10.53 -16.56 16.52
C ALA A 75 10.40 -15.52 15.39
N TRP A 76 10.20 -14.24 15.72
CA TRP A 76 10.19 -13.17 14.72
C TRP A 76 11.49 -13.07 13.91
N ARG A 77 12.63 -13.52 14.44
CA ARG A 77 13.92 -13.44 13.72
C ARG A 77 13.95 -14.27 12.44
N THR A 78 13.31 -15.43 12.45
CA THR A 78 13.22 -16.27 11.24
C THR A 78 12.19 -15.73 10.25
N LEU A 79 11.19 -15.02 10.75
CA LEU A 79 10.10 -14.39 9.99
C LEU A 79 10.47 -13.02 9.41
N GLU A 80 11.50 -12.37 9.95
CA GLU A 80 11.96 -11.06 9.49
C GLU A 80 12.73 -11.16 8.17
N GLY A 81 12.57 -10.13 7.35
CA GLY A 81 13.18 -10.02 6.04
C GLY A 81 14.65 -9.69 6.12
N ASP A 82 15.43 -10.44 5.36
CA ASP A 82 16.83 -10.16 5.06
C ASP A 82 17.00 -10.07 3.53
N LEU A 83 18.17 -9.62 3.09
CA LEU A 83 18.45 -9.47 1.68
C LEU A 83 18.34 -10.79 0.90
N GLU A 84 18.69 -11.92 1.49
CA GLU A 84 18.66 -13.23 0.81
C GLU A 84 17.23 -13.72 0.57
N LYS A 85 16.33 -13.57 1.55
CA LYS A 85 14.91 -13.85 1.38
C LYS A 85 14.30 -12.97 0.28
N VAL A 86 14.63 -11.67 0.26
CA VAL A 86 14.17 -10.77 -0.80
C VAL A 86 14.72 -11.18 -2.16
N LYS A 87 16.01 -11.54 -2.26
CA LYS A 87 16.59 -12.06 -3.52
C LYS A 87 15.84 -13.29 -4.01
N LYS A 88 15.52 -14.23 -3.11
CA LYS A 88 14.75 -15.43 -3.43
C LYS A 88 13.35 -15.10 -3.98
N ILE A 89 12.64 -14.16 -3.35
CA ILE A 89 11.33 -13.68 -3.82
C ILE A 89 11.44 -13.05 -5.21
N PHE A 90 12.42 -12.17 -5.43
CA PHE A 90 12.62 -11.46 -6.70
C PHE A 90 13.31 -12.28 -7.81
N ALA A 91 13.67 -13.53 -7.53
CA ALA A 91 14.01 -14.52 -8.54
C ALA A 91 12.75 -15.09 -9.22
N THR A 92 11.57 -14.96 -8.61
CA THR A 92 10.32 -15.47 -9.19
C THR A 92 9.79 -14.58 -10.33
N PRO A 93 9.13 -15.15 -11.35
CA PRO A 93 8.48 -14.38 -12.42
C PRO A 93 7.39 -13.41 -11.93
N LEU A 94 6.78 -13.70 -10.78
CA LEU A 94 5.72 -12.90 -10.19
C LEU A 94 6.21 -11.54 -9.65
N PHE A 95 7.46 -11.48 -9.19
CA PHE A 95 8.03 -10.28 -8.56
C PHE A 95 9.11 -9.59 -9.43
N SER A 96 9.88 -10.36 -10.21
CA SER A 96 11.05 -9.87 -10.96
C SER A 96 10.74 -8.72 -11.95
N ASN A 97 9.51 -8.67 -12.48
CA ASN A 97 9.05 -7.67 -13.44
C ASN A 97 8.04 -6.66 -12.88
N ALA A 98 7.81 -6.66 -11.56
CA ALA A 98 7.00 -5.63 -10.92
C ALA A 98 7.68 -4.25 -11.11
N LEU A 99 6.90 -3.25 -11.52
CA LEU A 99 7.40 -1.89 -11.71
C LEU A 99 7.60 -1.18 -10.36
N LEU A 100 6.62 -1.31 -9.47
CA LEU A 100 6.63 -0.75 -8.12
C LEU A 100 6.77 -1.85 -7.08
N VAL A 101 7.60 -1.61 -6.07
CA VAL A 101 7.74 -2.45 -4.89
C VAL A 101 7.34 -1.64 -3.67
N ASP A 102 6.22 -2.01 -3.06
CA ASP A 102 5.77 -1.50 -1.78
C ASP A 102 6.39 -2.33 -0.65
N ILE A 103 7.31 -1.72 0.07
CA ILE A 103 7.95 -2.27 1.26
C ILE A 103 7.07 -1.92 2.46
N LEU A 104 6.46 -2.95 3.03
CA LEU A 104 5.45 -2.92 4.08
C LEU A 104 5.87 -3.85 5.24
N GLY A 105 4.96 -4.08 6.17
CA GLY A 105 5.11 -4.94 7.34
C GLY A 105 4.30 -4.39 8.51
N GLY A 106 4.79 -4.59 9.74
CA GLY A 106 4.52 -3.68 10.84
C GLY A 106 5.26 -2.36 10.58
N GLU A 107 6.46 -2.19 11.14
CA GLU A 107 7.33 -1.04 10.88
C GLU A 107 8.61 -1.46 10.13
N PRO A 108 8.73 -1.20 8.82
CA PRO A 108 9.89 -1.61 8.04
C PRO A 108 11.21 -0.99 8.52
N LEU A 109 11.18 0.21 9.13
CA LEU A 109 12.38 0.85 9.68
C LEU A 109 12.98 0.06 10.86
N LEU A 110 12.28 -0.93 11.43
CA LEU A 110 12.88 -1.83 12.42
C LEU A 110 13.83 -2.87 11.81
N VAL A 111 13.82 -3.05 10.49
CA VAL A 111 14.65 -4.03 9.77
C VAL A 111 16.03 -3.43 9.49
N LYS A 112 17.06 -4.11 10.01
CA LYS A 112 18.46 -3.65 9.89
C LYS A 112 18.96 -3.62 8.45
N GLU A 113 18.60 -4.61 7.64
CA GLU A 113 19.05 -4.73 6.25
C GLU A 113 18.22 -3.91 5.25
N LEU A 114 17.29 -3.08 5.72
CA LEU A 114 16.40 -2.30 4.86
C LEU A 114 17.16 -1.47 3.79
N PRO A 115 18.28 -0.77 4.07
CA PRO A 115 19.04 -0.06 3.03
C PRO A 115 19.59 -1.00 1.96
N ALA A 116 20.09 -2.17 2.35
CA ALA A 116 20.62 -3.16 1.41
C ALA A 116 19.50 -3.72 0.51
N ILE A 117 18.32 -3.96 1.08
CA ILE A 117 17.12 -4.37 0.35
C ILE A 117 16.69 -3.29 -0.65
N VAL A 118 16.59 -2.03 -0.23
CA VAL A 118 16.22 -0.90 -1.10
C VAL A 118 17.24 -0.75 -2.23
N ALA A 119 18.54 -0.82 -1.91
CA ALA A 119 19.61 -0.74 -2.89
C ALA A 119 19.53 -1.86 -3.93
N PHE A 120 19.31 -3.11 -3.50
CA PHE A 120 19.14 -4.24 -4.40
C PHE A 120 17.97 -4.04 -5.38
N LEU A 121 16.80 -3.60 -4.88
CA LEU A 121 15.62 -3.37 -5.70
C LEU A 121 15.81 -2.20 -6.68
N SER A 122 16.35 -1.08 -6.19
CA SER A 122 16.61 0.12 -6.99
C SER A 122 17.65 -0.16 -8.09
N GLN A 123 18.72 -0.90 -7.76
CA GLN A 123 19.74 -1.31 -8.73
C GLN A 123 19.21 -2.22 -9.84
N ARG A 124 18.08 -2.90 -9.61
CA ARG A 124 17.37 -3.74 -10.60
C ARG A 124 16.28 -3.00 -11.36
N GLY A 125 16.15 -1.69 -11.14
CA GLY A 125 15.21 -0.82 -11.86
C GLY A 125 13.77 -0.87 -11.35
N HIS A 126 13.54 -1.41 -10.14
CA HIS A 126 12.25 -1.28 -9.47
C HIS A 126 12.11 0.12 -8.86
N LEU A 127 10.91 0.69 -8.92
CA LEU A 127 10.56 1.84 -8.11
C LEU A 127 10.24 1.33 -6.70
N THR A 128 10.86 1.89 -5.68
CA THR A 128 10.70 1.44 -4.29
C THR A 128 9.92 2.46 -3.49
N ASN A 129 8.85 2.01 -2.84
CA ASN A 129 8.04 2.79 -1.93
C ASN A 129 8.06 2.14 -0.56
N ILE A 130 8.24 2.92 0.50
CA ILE A 130 8.11 2.46 1.89
C ILE A 130 6.94 3.18 2.55
N THR A 131 6.14 2.44 3.31
CA THR A 131 5.18 3.03 4.25
C THR A 131 5.70 2.82 5.67
N THR A 132 5.81 3.91 6.44
CA THR A 132 6.37 3.91 7.80
C THR A 132 5.53 4.80 8.72
N ASN A 133 5.55 4.53 10.02
CA ASN A 133 5.01 5.46 11.01
C ASN A 133 5.91 6.68 11.26
N GLY A 134 7.09 6.75 10.64
CA GLY A 134 7.94 7.93 10.67
C GLY A 134 8.74 8.14 11.97
N ILE A 135 8.50 7.36 13.04
CA ILE A 135 9.15 7.56 14.35
C ILE A 135 10.67 7.44 14.24
N LEU A 136 11.15 6.48 13.45
CA LEU A 136 12.57 6.22 13.23
C LEU A 136 13.12 6.91 11.98
N LEU A 137 12.27 7.59 11.20
CA LEU A 137 12.64 8.01 9.85
C LEU A 137 13.73 9.08 9.85
N ALA A 138 13.72 9.96 10.84
CA ALA A 138 14.66 11.06 10.89
C ALA A 138 16.13 10.61 10.96
N ASP A 139 16.39 9.45 11.58
CA ASP A 139 17.72 8.87 11.70
C ASP A 139 18.07 7.93 10.53
N ARG A 140 17.06 7.54 9.74
CA ARG A 140 17.17 6.53 8.66
C ARG A 140 16.96 7.11 7.26
N VAL A 141 16.47 8.33 7.12
CA VAL A 141 16.11 8.93 5.82
C VAL A 141 17.32 9.08 4.90
N GLN A 142 18.50 9.40 5.45
CA GLN A 142 19.72 9.57 4.67
C GLN A 142 20.19 8.25 4.04
N GLU A 143 20.28 7.16 4.82
CA GLU A 143 20.67 5.86 4.27
C GLU A 143 19.65 5.32 3.24
N LEU A 144 18.36 5.61 3.38
CA LEU A 144 17.34 5.22 2.40
C LEU A 144 17.49 6.00 1.10
N LYS A 145 17.76 7.30 1.20
CA LYS A 145 18.07 8.16 0.05
C LYS A 145 19.31 7.63 -0.69
N ASP A 146 20.37 7.31 0.05
CA ASP A 146 21.62 6.80 -0.52
C ASP A 146 21.44 5.41 -1.15
N ALA A 147 20.57 4.57 -0.57
CA ALA A 147 20.15 3.30 -1.15
C ALA A 147 19.30 3.45 -2.42
N GLY A 148 18.80 4.65 -2.73
CA GLY A 148 18.02 4.94 -3.92
C GLY A 148 16.52 4.63 -3.77
N ILE A 149 15.95 4.89 -2.59
CA ILE A 149 14.50 4.88 -2.36
C ILE A 149 13.80 5.82 -3.35
N SER A 150 12.68 5.37 -3.95
CA SER A 150 11.94 6.20 -4.91
C SER A 150 10.87 7.06 -4.24
N ARG A 151 10.26 6.56 -3.16
CA ARG A 151 9.16 7.20 -2.45
C ARG A 151 9.13 6.77 -0.97
N ILE A 152 8.81 7.71 -0.09
CA ILE A 152 8.56 7.45 1.33
C ILE A 152 7.15 7.97 1.63
N ASN A 153 6.35 7.15 2.29
CA ASN A 153 5.01 7.48 2.76
C ASN A 153 4.95 7.37 4.28
N ILE A 154 4.64 8.47 4.96
CA ILE A 154 4.50 8.51 6.42
C ILE A 154 3.03 8.42 6.77
N SER A 155 2.68 7.45 7.61
CA SER A 155 1.37 7.37 8.24
C SER A 155 1.30 8.33 9.41
N VAL A 156 0.33 9.25 9.39
CA VAL A 156 0.22 10.35 10.36
C VAL A 156 -0.96 10.10 11.28
N TYR A 157 -0.70 10.01 12.58
CA TYR A 157 -1.71 9.79 13.62
C TYR A 157 -1.31 10.51 14.92
N GLU A 158 -2.18 10.54 15.91
CA GLU A 158 -1.88 11.24 17.18
C GLU A 158 -0.64 10.65 17.89
N ASP A 159 -0.52 9.32 17.90
CA ASP A 159 0.56 8.59 18.58
C ASP A 159 1.97 8.96 18.11
N ASN A 160 2.14 9.38 16.85
CA ASN A 160 3.43 9.79 16.30
C ASN A 160 3.53 11.31 16.05
N ARG A 161 2.48 12.08 16.33
CA ARG A 161 2.38 13.51 16.04
C ARG A 161 3.54 14.31 16.62
N LYS A 162 3.87 14.11 17.90
CA LYS A 162 4.98 14.80 18.58
C LYS A 162 6.35 14.56 17.92
N VAL A 163 6.58 13.34 17.43
CA VAL A 163 7.83 13.01 16.74
C VAL A 163 7.87 13.68 15.37
N LEU A 164 6.76 13.64 14.64
CA LEU A 164 6.64 14.30 13.34
C LEU A 164 6.78 15.82 13.45
N GLU A 165 6.15 16.47 14.43
CA GLU A 165 6.31 17.91 14.70
C GLU A 165 7.77 18.32 14.90
N ARG A 166 8.56 17.46 15.58
CA ARG A 166 9.99 17.69 15.78
C ARG A 166 10.81 17.47 14.50
N ASP A 167 10.50 16.43 13.74
CA ASP A 167 11.45 15.86 12.78
C ASP A 167 11.09 16.07 11.30
N LEU A 168 9.84 16.37 10.98
CA LEU A 168 9.35 16.31 9.61
C LEU A 168 10.02 17.33 8.69
N GLU A 169 10.32 18.54 9.18
CA GLU A 169 11.05 19.54 8.40
C GLU A 169 12.47 19.06 8.06
N ARG A 170 13.22 18.49 9.02
CA ARG A 170 14.56 17.96 8.76
C ARG A 170 14.53 16.75 7.83
N ILE A 171 13.52 15.88 7.95
CA ILE A 171 13.30 14.75 7.04
C ILE A 171 13.12 15.26 5.61
N ASN A 172 12.22 16.23 5.41
CA ASN A 172 11.88 16.75 4.09
C ASN A 172 13.03 17.52 3.42
N ARG A 173 13.95 18.13 4.21
CA ARG A 173 15.20 18.69 3.69
C ARG A 173 16.12 17.62 3.09
N VAL A 174 16.13 16.41 3.64
CA VAL A 174 16.92 15.28 3.11
C VAL A 174 16.19 14.64 1.93
N PHE A 175 14.93 14.26 2.12
CA PHE A 175 14.09 13.59 1.14
C PHE A 175 12.62 13.99 1.36
N PRO A 176 12.01 14.79 0.46
CA PRO A 176 10.60 15.16 0.59
C PRO A 176 9.69 13.92 0.57
N VAL A 177 8.85 13.80 1.59
CA VAL A 177 8.00 12.62 1.81
C VAL A 177 6.56 12.89 1.42
N HIS A 178 5.83 11.81 1.16
CA HIS A 178 4.38 11.81 1.09
C HIS A 178 3.81 11.39 2.43
N THR A 179 2.55 11.70 2.66
CA THR A 179 1.87 11.34 3.90
C THR A 179 0.55 10.65 3.61
N ASN A 180 0.11 9.81 4.54
CA ASN A 180 -1.20 9.19 4.51
C ASN A 180 -1.85 9.21 5.89
N MET A 181 -3.18 9.19 5.90
CA MET A 181 -3.96 9.17 7.13
C MET A 181 -5.28 8.46 6.89
N VAL A 182 -5.66 7.58 7.81
CA VAL A 182 -6.99 6.96 7.83
C VAL A 182 -7.94 7.91 8.56
N ILE A 183 -9.06 8.25 7.94
CA ILE A 183 -10.10 9.10 8.53
C ILE A 183 -11.24 8.26 9.08
N PHE A 184 -11.61 8.60 10.31
CA PHE A 184 -12.73 8.06 11.03
C PHE A 184 -13.90 9.05 11.01
N ARG A 185 -15.13 8.54 11.12
CA ARG A 185 -16.32 9.38 11.25
C ARG A 185 -16.21 10.28 12.49
N LYS A 186 -15.80 9.72 13.64
CA LYS A 186 -15.68 10.45 14.90
C LYS A 186 -14.71 11.63 14.83
N GLU A 187 -13.64 11.53 14.05
CA GLU A 187 -12.67 12.61 13.88
C GLU A 187 -13.29 13.79 13.15
N ILE A 188 -14.05 13.53 12.10
CA ILE A 188 -14.74 14.56 11.32
C ILE A 188 -15.88 15.20 12.14
N VAL A 189 -16.57 14.42 12.96
CA VAL A 189 -17.69 14.91 13.78
C VAL A 189 -17.21 15.72 14.97
N HIS A 190 -16.24 15.20 15.72
CA HIS A 190 -15.86 15.78 17.01
C HIS A 190 -14.68 16.75 16.91
N SER A 191 -13.80 16.59 15.92
CA SER A 191 -12.54 17.35 15.86
C SER A 191 -12.04 17.63 14.43
N PRO A 192 -12.90 18.16 13.52
CA PRO A 192 -12.51 18.40 12.14
C PRO A 192 -11.37 19.42 12.02
N GLU A 193 -11.31 20.41 12.90
CA GLU A 193 -10.24 21.41 12.90
C GLU A 193 -8.88 20.81 13.27
N ASN A 194 -8.80 19.85 14.18
CA ASN A 194 -7.54 19.17 14.50
C ASN A 194 -6.94 18.46 13.27
N VAL A 195 -7.82 17.88 12.44
CA VAL A 195 -7.41 17.24 11.20
C VAL A 195 -6.92 18.31 10.21
N ILE A 196 -7.64 19.41 10.04
CA ILE A 196 -7.26 20.51 9.15
C ILE A 196 -5.92 21.14 9.60
N GLU A 197 -5.71 21.35 10.90
CA GLU A 197 -4.44 21.82 11.46
C GLU A 197 -3.31 20.86 11.15
N THR A 198 -3.55 19.56 11.28
CA THR A 198 -2.58 18.54 10.86
C THR A 198 -2.26 18.67 9.38
N VAL A 199 -3.25 18.84 8.50
CA VAL A 199 -3.01 19.08 7.06
C VAL A 199 -2.15 20.33 6.82
N ARG A 200 -2.43 21.44 7.52
CA ARG A 200 -1.64 22.68 7.42
C ARG A 200 -0.19 22.43 7.85
N PHE A 201 0.01 21.78 8.99
CA PHE A 201 1.32 21.41 9.51
C PHE A 201 2.12 20.57 8.51
N LEU A 202 1.52 19.54 7.91
CA LEU A 202 2.19 18.67 6.94
C LEU A 202 2.65 19.46 5.71
N LYS A 203 1.81 20.36 5.18
CA LYS A 203 2.18 21.23 4.05
C LYS A 203 3.31 22.19 4.42
N GLN A 204 3.22 22.83 5.59
CA GLN A 204 4.24 23.77 6.08
C GLN A 204 5.59 23.08 6.31
N SER A 205 5.57 21.81 6.73
CA SER A 205 6.78 21.01 6.97
C SER A 205 7.47 20.54 5.68
N GLY A 206 6.91 20.85 4.50
CA GLY A 206 7.51 20.51 3.21
C GLY A 206 7.15 19.13 2.66
N CYS A 207 6.08 18.49 3.17
CA CYS A 207 5.58 17.25 2.59
C CYS A 207 5.04 17.50 1.17
N ILE A 208 5.10 16.48 0.32
CA ILE A 208 4.63 16.58 -1.07
C ILE A 208 3.10 16.59 -1.13
N ASP A 209 2.46 15.69 -0.40
CA ASP A 209 1.01 15.55 -0.34
C ASP A 209 0.54 14.77 0.89
N LEU A 210 -0.76 14.84 1.15
CA LEU A 210 -1.49 13.98 2.08
C LEU A 210 -2.54 13.15 1.33
N ARG A 211 -2.49 11.83 1.49
CA ARG A 211 -3.54 10.93 1.02
C ARG A 211 -4.43 10.48 2.18
N PHE A 212 -5.71 10.79 2.09
CA PHE A 212 -6.70 10.21 2.99
C PHE A 212 -7.05 8.77 2.58
N TRP A 213 -7.36 7.96 3.58
CA TRP A 213 -7.93 6.63 3.47
C TRP A 213 -9.20 6.59 4.31
N ILE A 214 -10.27 5.98 3.81
CA ILE A 214 -11.47 5.78 4.63
C ILE A 214 -11.25 4.56 5.51
N TYR A 215 -11.64 4.66 6.78
CA TYR A 215 -11.61 3.55 7.70
C TYR A 215 -12.30 2.31 7.12
N ARG A 216 -11.67 1.16 7.33
CA ARG A 216 -12.20 -0.14 6.91
C ARG A 216 -12.42 -1.00 8.15
N PRO A 217 -13.59 -1.64 8.30
CA PRO A 217 -13.93 -2.49 9.45
C PRO A 217 -13.21 -3.85 9.33
N ILE A 218 -11.90 -3.85 9.45
CA ILE A 218 -11.04 -5.04 9.31
C ILE A 218 -10.02 -5.10 10.46
N GLY A 219 -9.65 -6.30 10.86
CA GLY A 219 -8.77 -6.53 12.02
C GLY A 219 -9.55 -6.91 13.26
N GLU A 220 -8.94 -6.72 14.44
CA GLU A 220 -9.48 -7.19 15.72
C GLU A 220 -10.56 -6.26 16.30
N HIS A 221 -10.44 -4.95 16.06
CA HIS A 221 -11.37 -3.94 16.57
C HIS A 221 -12.22 -3.36 15.44
N ILE A 222 -13.42 -3.91 15.25
CA ILE A 222 -14.34 -3.49 14.21
C ILE A 222 -15.31 -2.44 14.75
N GLU A 223 -15.38 -1.29 14.08
CA GLU A 223 -16.28 -0.17 14.41
C GLU A 223 -17.08 0.22 13.15
N GLU A 224 -18.16 -0.51 12.83
CA GLU A 224 -18.88 -0.31 11.55
C GLU A 224 -19.44 1.11 11.36
N ASP A 225 -19.79 1.78 12.45
CA ASP A 225 -20.31 3.16 12.44
C ASP A 225 -19.26 4.21 12.04
N GLU A 226 -17.98 3.84 11.98
CA GLU A 226 -16.89 4.74 11.58
C GLU A 226 -16.71 4.85 10.06
N ILE A 227 -17.40 4.01 9.28
CA ILE A 227 -17.27 3.99 7.82
C ILE A 227 -17.94 5.23 7.21
N LEU A 228 -17.18 5.97 6.40
CA LEU A 228 -17.68 7.11 5.63
C LEU A 228 -18.00 6.67 4.20
N TYR A 229 -19.19 7.01 3.71
CA TYR A 229 -19.68 6.60 2.39
C TYR A 229 -19.71 7.77 1.40
N GLU A 230 -19.85 7.48 0.12
CA GLU A 230 -19.75 8.47 -0.97
C GLU A 230 -20.82 9.57 -0.88
N ASP A 231 -22.02 9.18 -0.47
CA ASP A 231 -23.19 10.04 -0.31
C ASP A 231 -23.25 10.76 1.06
N ASP A 232 -22.24 10.59 1.91
CA ASP A 232 -22.24 11.17 3.25
C ASP A 232 -22.01 12.71 3.20
N PRO A 233 -23.01 13.53 3.60
CA PRO A 233 -22.88 14.98 3.60
C PRO A 233 -21.73 15.48 4.51
N LEU A 234 -21.40 14.75 5.57
CA LEU A 234 -20.30 15.09 6.48
C LEU A 234 -18.96 14.99 5.76
N LEU A 235 -18.76 13.91 4.99
CA LEU A 235 -17.52 13.72 4.23
C LEU A 235 -17.36 14.83 3.17
N LEU A 236 -18.45 15.18 2.48
CA LEU A 236 -18.45 16.25 1.48
C LEU A 236 -18.14 17.63 2.09
N ALA A 237 -18.80 17.98 3.20
CA ALA A 237 -18.56 19.24 3.92
C ALA A 237 -17.13 19.32 4.46
N PHE A 238 -16.63 18.22 5.02
CA PHE A 238 -15.27 18.12 5.53
C PHE A 238 -14.23 18.28 4.41
N ARG A 239 -14.41 17.57 3.28
CA ARG A 239 -13.56 17.69 2.10
C ARG A 239 -13.50 19.13 1.59
N ASN A 240 -14.64 19.82 1.51
CA ASN A 240 -14.70 21.22 1.10
C ASN A 240 -13.94 22.14 2.08
N SER A 241 -14.04 21.87 3.38
CA SER A 241 -13.33 22.64 4.42
C SER A 241 -11.82 22.47 4.33
N VAL A 242 -11.35 21.24 4.13
CA VAL A 242 -9.92 20.94 3.90
C VAL A 242 -9.42 21.59 2.61
N GLU A 243 -10.17 21.49 1.51
CA GLU A 243 -9.77 22.09 0.23
C GLU A 243 -9.71 23.62 0.32
N LYS A 244 -10.64 24.26 1.06
CA LYS A 244 -10.59 25.70 1.32
C LYS A 244 -9.37 26.09 2.16
N ALA A 245 -9.03 25.29 3.16
CA ALA A 245 -7.91 25.57 4.06
C ALA A 245 -6.54 25.30 3.41
N VAL A 246 -6.44 24.22 2.62
CA VAL A 246 -5.18 23.75 2.03
C VAL A 246 -5.40 23.27 0.58
N PRO A 247 -5.64 24.20 -0.38
CA PRO A 247 -6.02 23.84 -1.73
C PRO A 247 -5.00 22.94 -2.44
N GLY A 248 -5.49 21.88 -3.10
CA GLY A 248 -4.74 21.01 -4.00
C GLY A 248 -3.67 20.11 -3.36
N PHE A 249 -3.60 20.06 -2.03
CA PHE A 249 -2.61 19.30 -1.27
C PHE A 249 -3.07 17.87 -0.94
N CYS A 250 -4.38 17.69 -0.72
CA CYS A 250 -4.93 16.41 -0.28
C CYS A 250 -5.46 15.57 -1.45
N PHE A 251 -5.22 14.26 -1.36
CA PHE A 251 -5.81 13.24 -2.24
C PHE A 251 -6.87 12.46 -1.48
N TRP A 252 -8.05 12.40 -2.07
CA TRP A 252 -9.22 11.74 -1.49
C TRP A 252 -9.42 10.36 -2.12
N PRO A 253 -9.72 9.32 -1.31
CA PRO A 253 -10.07 8.01 -1.84
C PRO A 253 -11.44 8.07 -2.50
N VAL A 254 -11.77 7.07 -3.32
CA VAL A 254 -13.17 6.85 -3.73
C VAL A 254 -13.88 6.22 -2.53
N PRO A 255 -14.91 6.85 -1.96
CA PRO A 255 -15.61 6.26 -0.82
C PRO A 255 -16.43 5.03 -1.24
N PRO A 256 -16.70 4.10 -0.32
CA PRO A 256 -17.65 3.03 -0.57
C PRO A 256 -19.05 3.61 -0.84
N VAL A 257 -19.83 2.92 -1.67
CA VAL A 257 -21.22 3.28 -2.02
C VAL A 257 -22.17 2.38 -1.24
N LYS A 258 -23.26 2.94 -0.68
CA LYS A 258 -24.37 2.16 -0.10
C LYS A 258 -25.39 1.77 -1.19
N GLY A 259 -25.85 0.51 -1.17
CA GLY A 259 -27.01 0.07 -1.94
C GLY A 259 -26.73 -0.37 -3.40
N GLU A 260 -27.78 -0.37 -4.22
CA GLU A 260 -27.73 -0.80 -5.61
C GLU A 260 -26.94 0.20 -6.48
N GLY A 261 -25.87 -0.26 -7.15
CA GLY A 261 -25.09 0.58 -8.07
C GLY A 261 -23.56 0.47 -7.97
N VAL A 262 -23.03 -0.34 -7.05
CA VAL A 262 -21.58 -0.59 -6.94
C VAL A 262 -21.04 -1.11 -8.27
N LYS A 263 -20.25 -0.30 -8.98
CA LYS A 263 -19.50 -0.76 -10.16
C LYS A 263 -18.38 -1.67 -9.67
N LYS A 264 -18.56 -2.99 -9.76
CA LYS A 264 -17.62 -4.01 -9.24
C LYS A 264 -16.32 -4.00 -10.05
N ARG A 265 -15.38 -3.11 -9.71
CA ARG A 265 -14.10 -2.97 -10.41
C ARG A 265 -12.99 -2.76 -9.39
N CYS A 266 -12.04 -3.68 -9.35
CA CYS A 266 -10.80 -3.56 -8.57
C CYS A 266 -9.65 -4.17 -9.37
N PRO A 267 -8.64 -3.40 -9.82
CA PRO A 267 -7.55 -3.93 -10.61
C PRO A 267 -6.55 -4.75 -9.78
N GLN A 268 -6.61 -4.67 -8.43
CA GLN A 268 -5.56 -5.16 -7.54
C GLN A 268 -5.31 -6.66 -7.67
N LEU A 269 -6.33 -7.48 -7.92
CA LEU A 269 -6.15 -8.94 -8.08
C LEU A 269 -5.34 -9.34 -9.33
N TRP A 270 -5.19 -8.43 -10.29
CA TRP A 270 -4.34 -8.62 -11.47
C TRP A 270 -3.05 -7.80 -11.40
N GLN A 271 -3.13 -6.63 -10.77
CA GLN A 271 -2.05 -5.65 -10.75
C GLN A 271 -1.06 -5.90 -9.62
N ARG A 272 -1.51 -6.41 -8.48
CA ARG A 272 -0.71 -6.51 -7.27
C ARG A 272 -0.56 -7.95 -6.84
N ILE A 273 0.61 -8.26 -6.30
CA ILE A 273 0.86 -9.44 -5.48
C ILE A 273 1.60 -9.00 -4.22
N SER A 274 1.32 -9.64 -3.09
CA SER A 274 2.06 -9.43 -1.86
C SER A 274 2.51 -10.77 -1.28
N CYS A 275 3.60 -10.77 -0.52
CA CYS A 275 4.00 -11.95 0.24
C CYS A 275 4.70 -11.58 1.55
N ASP A 276 4.70 -12.52 2.49
CA ASP A 276 5.61 -12.50 3.63
C ASP A 276 7.00 -13.05 3.25
N MET A 277 7.93 -12.99 4.19
CA MET A 277 9.32 -13.42 3.97
C MET A 277 9.48 -14.94 3.89
N GLN A 278 8.41 -15.71 4.14
CA GLN A 278 8.37 -17.16 3.95
C GLN A 278 7.76 -17.55 2.59
N GLY A 279 7.35 -16.58 1.78
CA GLY A 279 6.76 -16.80 0.46
C GLY A 279 5.24 -16.99 0.49
N ASN A 280 4.58 -16.89 1.64
CA ASN A 280 3.13 -16.99 1.70
C ASN A 280 2.51 -15.78 0.99
N VAL A 281 1.65 -16.02 0.00
CA VAL A 281 1.09 -14.97 -0.85
C VAL A 281 -0.19 -14.42 -0.24
N GLY A 282 -0.26 -13.10 -0.11
CA GLY A 282 -1.46 -12.41 0.36
C GLY A 282 -2.58 -12.44 -0.67
N ILE A 283 -3.84 -12.51 -0.21
CA ILE A 283 -5.02 -12.52 -1.10
C ILE A 283 -5.24 -11.14 -1.74
N CYS A 284 -5.05 -10.06 -0.96
CA CYS A 284 -5.41 -8.70 -1.34
C CYS A 284 -4.51 -7.65 -0.68
N CYS A 285 -4.47 -6.44 -1.23
CA CYS A 285 -3.73 -5.28 -0.69
C CYS A 285 -4.20 -4.80 0.69
N GLY A 286 -5.40 -5.20 1.13
CA GLY A 286 -6.06 -4.62 2.30
C GLY A 286 -6.46 -5.65 3.34
N THR A 287 -5.86 -6.83 3.36
CA THR A 287 -6.10 -7.87 4.37
C THR A 287 -4.77 -8.52 4.75
N ASP A 288 -4.68 -9.07 5.95
CA ASP A 288 -3.59 -9.94 6.40
C ASP A 288 -3.78 -11.42 5.98
N LEU A 289 -4.86 -11.72 5.27
CA LEU A 289 -5.15 -13.07 4.80
C LEU A 289 -4.19 -13.52 3.69
N PHE A 290 -3.67 -14.74 3.86
CA PHE A 290 -2.84 -15.45 2.88
C PHE A 290 -3.67 -16.46 2.09
N LEU A 291 -3.19 -16.80 0.89
CA LEU A 291 -3.76 -17.90 0.11
C LEU A 291 -3.60 -19.22 0.90
N PRO A 292 -4.66 -20.04 0.98
CA PRO A 292 -4.58 -21.31 1.67
C PRO A 292 -3.66 -22.28 0.91
N ALA A 293 -3.10 -23.25 1.63
CA ALA A 293 -2.40 -24.37 1.01
C ALA A 293 -3.40 -25.37 0.39
N PRO A 294 -3.01 -26.13 -0.65
CA PRO A 294 -1.73 -26.04 -1.37
C PRO A 294 -1.70 -24.91 -2.43
N GLY A 295 -0.51 -24.46 -2.81
CA GLY A 295 -0.32 -23.49 -3.91
C GLY A 295 -0.46 -22.02 -3.51
N GLY A 296 -0.51 -21.74 -2.20
CA GLY A 296 -0.51 -20.38 -1.64
C GLY A 296 0.88 -19.81 -1.37
N ASN A 297 1.95 -20.56 -1.64
CA ASN A 297 3.33 -20.14 -1.37
C ASN A 297 4.14 -20.00 -2.67
N LEU A 298 4.90 -18.90 -2.81
CA LEU A 298 5.73 -18.58 -3.97
C LEU A 298 6.83 -19.61 -4.27
N PHE A 299 7.25 -20.36 -3.26
CA PHE A 299 8.32 -21.35 -3.37
C PHE A 299 7.77 -22.76 -3.63
N GLU A 300 6.45 -22.93 -3.59
CA GLU A 300 5.76 -24.20 -3.75
C GLU A 300 5.06 -24.25 -5.10
N GLY A 301 5.80 -24.68 -6.12
CA GLY A 301 5.24 -25.01 -7.43
C GLY A 301 5.39 -23.92 -8.49
N ASP A 302 4.60 -24.07 -9.55
CA ASP A 302 4.65 -23.25 -10.74
C ASP A 302 4.09 -21.83 -10.48
N PRO A 303 4.79 -20.74 -10.89
CA PRO A 303 4.32 -19.37 -10.69
C PRO A 303 2.93 -19.09 -11.30
N ASP A 304 2.59 -19.77 -12.40
CA ASP A 304 1.27 -19.65 -13.01
C ASP A 304 0.18 -20.30 -12.14
N ALA A 305 0.48 -21.42 -11.49
CA ALA A 305 -0.42 -22.03 -10.51
C ALA A 305 -0.69 -21.12 -9.31
N VAL A 306 0.35 -20.47 -8.76
CA VAL A 306 0.18 -19.51 -7.64
C VAL A 306 -0.63 -18.29 -8.08
N HIS A 307 -0.34 -17.73 -9.26
CA HIS A 307 -1.08 -16.58 -9.79
C HIS A 307 -2.55 -16.88 -10.08
N ASN A 308 -2.85 -18.13 -10.41
CA ASN A 308 -4.17 -18.64 -10.72
C ASN A 308 -4.72 -19.54 -9.62
N HIS A 309 -4.28 -19.31 -8.37
CA HIS A 309 -4.81 -20.02 -7.22
C HIS A 309 -6.35 -19.98 -7.22
N PRO A 310 -7.07 -21.08 -6.90
CA PRO A 310 -8.53 -21.16 -6.99
C PRO A 310 -9.27 -20.00 -6.31
N THR A 311 -8.77 -19.54 -5.15
CA THR A 311 -9.28 -18.36 -4.44
C THR A 311 -9.24 -17.10 -5.30
N LEU A 312 -8.09 -16.78 -5.91
CA LEU A 312 -7.93 -15.58 -6.76
C LEU A 312 -8.80 -15.69 -8.01
N VAL A 313 -8.85 -16.87 -8.64
CA VAL A 313 -9.68 -17.10 -9.83
C VAL A 313 -11.16 -16.91 -9.52
N LYS A 314 -11.64 -17.45 -8.39
CA LYS A 314 -13.02 -17.26 -7.93
C LYS A 314 -13.34 -15.77 -7.73
N MET A 315 -12.48 -15.05 -7.03
CA MET A 315 -12.67 -13.62 -6.78
C MET A 315 -12.65 -12.80 -8.07
N ARG A 316 -11.73 -13.10 -9.01
CA ARG A 316 -11.68 -12.44 -10.32
C ARG A 316 -12.95 -12.72 -11.13
N LYS A 317 -13.52 -13.93 -11.09
CA LYS A 317 -14.82 -14.24 -11.73
C LYS A 317 -15.94 -13.38 -11.15
N GLN A 318 -16.05 -13.29 -9.83
CA GLN A 318 -17.07 -12.45 -9.17
C GLN A 318 -16.93 -10.95 -9.51
N LEU A 319 -15.70 -10.45 -9.65
CA LEU A 319 -15.47 -9.05 -10.04
C LEU A 319 -15.70 -8.78 -11.54
N LEU A 320 -15.55 -9.79 -12.40
CA LEU A 320 -15.80 -9.65 -13.84
C LEU A 320 -17.27 -9.82 -14.20
N ASP A 321 -18.03 -10.57 -13.41
CA ASP A 321 -19.46 -10.77 -13.60
C ASP A 321 -20.26 -9.59 -13.03
N PRO A 322 -20.94 -8.78 -13.86
CA PRO A 322 -21.73 -7.64 -13.37
C PRO A 322 -22.90 -8.08 -12.47
N LEU A 323 -23.41 -9.30 -12.63
CA LEU A 323 -24.56 -9.82 -11.89
C LEU A 323 -24.16 -10.49 -10.57
N ALA A 324 -22.93 -10.96 -10.42
CA ALA A 324 -22.48 -11.65 -9.20
C ALA A 324 -22.17 -10.68 -8.06
N GLU A 325 -22.57 -10.99 -6.83
CA GLU A 325 -22.14 -10.24 -5.64
C GLU A 325 -20.60 -10.14 -5.54
N PRO A 326 -20.04 -8.99 -5.14
CA PRO A 326 -18.60 -8.87 -4.96
C PRO A 326 -18.13 -9.83 -3.86
N PRO A 327 -16.85 -10.26 -3.87
CA PRO A 327 -16.29 -11.04 -2.77
C PRO A 327 -16.56 -10.36 -1.41
N GLU A 328 -16.82 -11.14 -0.37
CA GLU A 328 -17.23 -10.60 0.95
C GLU A 328 -16.28 -9.51 1.45
N MET A 329 -14.97 -9.77 1.38
CA MET A 329 -13.91 -8.82 1.76
C MET A 329 -13.86 -7.52 0.94
N CYS A 330 -14.51 -7.48 -0.22
CA CYS A 330 -14.58 -6.31 -1.09
C CYS A 330 -15.75 -5.39 -0.74
N LYS A 331 -16.80 -5.87 -0.06
CA LYS A 331 -18.04 -5.11 0.19
C LYS A 331 -17.81 -3.81 0.97
N SER A 332 -16.85 -3.81 1.89
CA SER A 332 -16.42 -2.63 2.68
C SER A 332 -15.14 -1.97 2.14
N CYS A 333 -14.72 -2.29 0.92
CA CYS A 333 -13.47 -1.82 0.35
C CYS A 333 -13.65 -0.50 -0.40
N ASN A 334 -12.88 0.52 -0.04
CA ASN A 334 -12.80 1.81 -0.74
C ASN A 334 -12.13 1.73 -2.13
N LEU A 335 -11.58 0.57 -2.52
CA LEU A 335 -11.09 0.32 -3.87
C LEU A 335 -12.13 -0.38 -4.75
N LEU A 336 -13.28 -0.77 -4.19
CA LEU A 336 -14.37 -1.36 -4.97
C LEU A 336 -15.06 -0.25 -5.75
N GLY A 337 -14.91 -0.26 -7.07
CA GLY A 337 -15.41 0.82 -7.93
C GLY A 337 -14.36 1.82 -8.36
N ASP A 338 -13.10 1.68 -7.90
CA ASP A 338 -11.99 2.39 -8.52
C ASP A 338 -11.88 1.94 -9.98
N PRO A 339 -12.11 2.83 -10.96
CA PRO A 339 -12.06 2.47 -12.36
C PRO A 339 -10.62 2.36 -12.84
N GLY A 340 -9.64 2.05 -11.97
CA GLY A 340 -8.16 1.98 -12.16
C GLY A 340 -7.68 1.13 -13.35
N TRP A 341 -8.23 1.41 -14.52
CA TRP A 341 -8.14 0.75 -15.81
C TRP A 341 -7.49 1.64 -16.84
#